data_AF-B4G6X6-F1
#
_entry.id   AF-B4G6X6-F1
#
_cell.length_a   1.000
_cell.length_b   1.000
_cell.length_c   1.000
_cell.angle_alpha   90.00
_cell.angle_beta   90.00
_cell.angle_gamma   90.00
#
_symmetry.space_group_name_H-M   'P 1'
#
loop_
_entity.id
_entity.type
_entity.pdbx_description
1 polymer ?
#
loop_
_entity_poly.entity_id
_entity_poly.type
_entity_poly.pdbx_seq_one_letter_code
_entity_poly.pdbx_strand_id
1 'polypeptide(L)'
;MSYHCMGALATLMNYRLVSVEKAVVLDVADVFGYIYTAFDALLTSAAVAQILVRGKEETGVIMLLIGRVIHRLLFTMWIHVYHSLLNDCLDVGSLLVLLATRVYLRDRKEWPRLALKKCDFLLLAARIGLSSIYISWLEEIINPISSSLSLALLSALVLGIKCRAAAYLTALVILYHDVLSPHFWFLWGWNDALLSLEHLSLLFCKIGGFLLLSQLGAGKWSLDRYLSRAPETKEQMGNYRHTKTKTSAYVL
;
A
#
# COMPACT_ATOMS: atom_id res chain seq x y z
N MET A 1 -8.89 6.75 -1.42
CA MET A 1 -10.13 7.52 -1.12
C MET A 1 -10.98 7.69 -2.38
N SER A 2 -10.51 8.44 -3.39
CA SER A 2 -11.23 8.62 -4.67
C SER A 2 -11.57 7.28 -5.36
N TYR A 3 -10.60 6.36 -5.39
CA TYR A 3 -10.76 5.03 -5.99
C TYR A 3 -11.94 4.21 -5.44
N HIS A 4 -12.08 4.08 -4.12
CA HIS A 4 -13.17 3.29 -3.53
C HIS A 4 -14.56 3.94 -3.72
N CYS A 5 -14.63 5.27 -3.77
CA CYS A 5 -15.88 5.97 -4.06
C CYS A 5 -16.33 5.72 -5.51
N MET A 6 -15.37 5.75 -6.44
CA MET A 6 -15.63 5.52 -7.85
C MET A 6 -15.92 4.06 -8.16
N GLY A 7 -15.25 3.11 -7.50
CA GLY A 7 -15.61 1.69 -7.58
C GLY A 7 -17.03 1.43 -7.08
N ALA A 8 -17.47 2.10 -6.00
CA ALA A 8 -18.86 2.01 -5.53
C ALA A 8 -19.86 2.59 -6.56
N LEU A 9 -19.52 3.69 -7.21
CA LEU A 9 -20.37 4.26 -8.28
C LEU A 9 -20.40 3.38 -9.53
N ALA A 10 -19.27 2.86 -9.97
CA ALA A 10 -19.16 1.96 -11.12
C ALA A 10 -19.96 0.67 -10.89
N THR A 11 -19.86 0.08 -9.69
CA THR A 11 -20.63 -1.11 -9.30
C THR A 11 -22.14 -0.83 -9.21
N LEU A 12 -22.55 0.37 -8.80
CA LEU A 12 -23.97 0.77 -8.81
C LEU A 12 -24.49 0.98 -10.24
N MET A 13 -23.71 1.59 -11.13
CA MET A 13 -24.13 1.85 -12.51
C MET A 13 -24.16 0.59 -13.37
N ASN A 14 -23.19 -0.32 -13.17
CA ASN A 14 -23.10 -1.60 -13.91
C ASN A 14 -23.52 -2.79 -13.05
N TYR A 15 -24.46 -2.60 -12.12
CA TYR A 15 -24.83 -3.58 -11.10
C TYR A 15 -25.18 -4.96 -11.67
N ARG A 16 -25.94 -5.01 -12.76
CA ARG A 16 -26.33 -6.26 -13.43
C ARG A 16 -25.15 -6.98 -14.08
N LEU A 17 -24.22 -6.25 -14.69
CA LEU A 17 -23.07 -6.84 -15.36
C LEU A 17 -22.09 -7.42 -14.32
N VAL A 18 -21.78 -6.62 -13.30
CA VAL A 18 -20.84 -6.98 -12.23
C VAL A 18 -21.36 -8.16 -11.38
N SER A 19 -22.66 -8.22 -11.12
CA SER A 19 -23.25 -9.32 -10.34
C SER A 19 -23.24 -10.64 -11.10
N VAL A 20 -23.53 -10.63 -12.40
CA VAL A 20 -23.45 -11.82 -13.27
C VAL A 20 -22.01 -12.27 -13.40
N GLU A 21 -21.07 -11.36 -13.61
CA GLU A 21 -19.63 -11.68 -13.65
C GLU A 21 -19.17 -12.34 -12.34
N LYS A 22 -19.54 -11.77 -11.19
CA LYS A 22 -19.22 -12.34 -9.87
C LYS A 22 -19.86 -13.72 -9.64
N ALA A 23 -21.09 -13.94 -10.13
CA ALA A 23 -21.76 -15.25 -10.05
C ALA A 23 -21.05 -16.31 -10.90
N VAL A 24 -20.68 -15.95 -12.13
CA VAL A 24 -19.92 -16.81 -13.06
C VAL A 24 -18.56 -17.17 -12.47
N VAL A 25 -17.85 -16.21 -11.88
CA VAL A 25 -16.52 -16.46 -11.29
C VAL A 25 -16.61 -17.36 -10.05
N LEU A 26 -17.68 -17.26 -9.27
CA LEU A 26 -17.88 -18.10 -8.09
C LEU A 26 -18.46 -19.48 -8.42
N ASP A 27 -18.91 -19.71 -9.66
CA ASP A 27 -19.67 -20.89 -10.09
C ASP A 27 -20.90 -21.12 -9.18
N VAL A 28 -21.63 -20.04 -8.88
CA VAL A 28 -22.84 -20.06 -8.03
C VAL A 28 -24.01 -19.44 -8.80
N ALA A 29 -25.23 -19.78 -8.40
CA ALA A 29 -26.44 -19.16 -8.93
C ALA A 29 -26.38 -17.62 -8.90
N ASP A 30 -26.88 -16.98 -9.97
CA ASP A 30 -26.87 -15.53 -10.18
C ASP A 30 -27.34 -14.73 -8.95
N VAL A 31 -28.35 -15.26 -8.23
CA VAL A 31 -28.90 -14.66 -7.01
C VAL A 31 -27.81 -14.37 -5.97
N PHE A 32 -26.83 -15.27 -5.81
CA PHE A 32 -25.72 -15.07 -4.90
C PHE A 32 -24.81 -13.93 -5.35
N GLY A 33 -24.57 -13.81 -6.66
CA GLY A 33 -23.82 -12.68 -7.25
C GLY A 33 -24.49 -11.33 -6.97
N TYR A 34 -25.82 -11.24 -7.08
CA TYR A 34 -26.57 -10.02 -6.74
C TYR A 34 -26.47 -9.67 -5.25
N ILE A 35 -26.69 -10.65 -4.38
CA ILE A 35 -26.62 -10.46 -2.91
C ILE A 35 -25.22 -9.98 -2.51
N TYR A 36 -24.19 -10.64 -3.03
CA TYR A 36 -22.81 -10.29 -2.74
C TYR A 36 -22.43 -8.90 -3.27
N THR A 37 -22.88 -8.56 -4.48
CA THR A 37 -22.62 -7.23 -5.06
C THR A 37 -23.30 -6.12 -4.27
N ALA A 38 -24.51 -6.36 -3.76
CA ALA A 38 -25.19 -5.41 -2.87
C ALA A 38 -24.45 -5.25 -1.53
N PHE A 39 -24.01 -6.36 -0.93
CA PHE A 39 -23.22 -6.33 0.31
C PHE A 39 -21.92 -5.55 0.13
N ASP A 40 -21.17 -5.81 -0.94
CA ASP A 40 -19.90 -5.16 -1.26
C ASP A 40 -20.08 -3.65 -1.51
N ALA A 41 -21.11 -3.26 -2.28
CA ALA A 41 -21.44 -1.86 -2.53
C ALA A 41 -21.87 -1.12 -1.24
N LEU A 42 -22.65 -1.77 -0.37
CA LEU A 42 -23.06 -1.20 0.92
C LEU A 42 -21.87 -1.06 1.88
N LEU A 43 -21.00 -2.05 1.94
CA LEU A 43 -19.83 -2.03 2.82
C LEU A 43 -18.83 -0.95 2.38
N THR A 44 -18.56 -0.85 1.08
CA THR A 44 -17.66 0.17 0.52
C THR A 44 -18.23 1.57 0.67
N SER A 45 -19.52 1.79 0.38
CA SER A 45 -20.18 3.09 0.56
C SER A 45 -20.25 3.51 2.03
N ALA A 46 -20.55 2.58 2.95
CA ALA A 46 -20.55 2.86 4.39
C ALA A 46 -19.14 3.24 4.87
N ALA A 47 -18.10 2.54 4.42
CA ALA A 47 -16.72 2.86 4.78
C ALA A 47 -16.30 4.24 4.26
N VAL A 48 -16.62 4.55 2.99
CA VAL A 48 -16.37 5.85 2.37
C VAL A 48 -17.12 6.96 3.13
N ALA A 49 -18.37 6.74 3.50
CA ALA A 49 -19.16 7.69 4.29
C ALA A 49 -18.56 7.92 5.69
N GLN A 50 -18.07 6.86 6.36
CA GLN A 50 -17.38 7.01 7.65
C GLN A 50 -16.11 7.85 7.54
N ILE A 51 -15.37 7.71 6.44
CA ILE A 51 -14.16 8.49 6.21
C ILE A 51 -14.51 9.94 5.87
N LEU A 52 -15.33 10.18 4.83
CA LEU A 52 -15.59 11.51 4.29
C LEU A 52 -16.51 12.36 5.18
N VAL A 53 -17.58 11.76 5.72
CA VAL A 53 -18.63 12.51 6.41
C VAL A 53 -18.39 12.58 7.91
N ARG A 54 -18.00 11.44 8.51
CA ARG A 54 -17.84 11.33 9.97
C ARG A 54 -16.41 11.60 10.45
N GLY A 55 -15.44 11.74 9.54
CA GLY A 55 -14.03 11.93 9.88
C GLY A 55 -13.43 10.75 10.65
N LYS A 56 -14.10 9.58 10.68
CA LYS A 56 -13.68 8.38 11.40
C LYS A 56 -12.82 7.49 10.51
N GLU A 57 -11.70 8.04 10.05
CA GLU A 57 -10.87 7.43 9.01
C GLU A 57 -10.35 6.03 9.37
N GLU A 58 -9.89 5.82 10.61
CA GLU A 58 -9.39 4.52 11.09
C GLU A 58 -10.44 3.41 10.91
N THR A 59 -11.67 3.68 11.37
CA THR A 59 -12.80 2.73 11.30
C THR A 59 -13.19 2.40 9.87
N GLY A 60 -13.23 3.41 8.99
CA GLY A 60 -13.54 3.19 7.58
C GLY A 60 -12.45 2.42 6.84
N VAL A 61 -11.17 2.67 7.13
CA VAL A 61 -10.06 1.89 6.55
C VAL A 61 -10.09 0.44 7.02
N ILE A 62 -10.37 0.19 8.31
CA ILE A 62 -10.55 -1.18 8.84
C ILE A 62 -11.74 -1.88 8.16
N MET A 63 -12.84 -1.17 7.94
CA MET A 63 -14.01 -1.71 7.26
C MET A 63 -13.70 -2.10 5.81
N LEU A 64 -12.94 -1.29 5.08
CA LEU A 64 -12.44 -1.64 3.73
C LEU A 64 -11.51 -2.86 3.75
N LEU A 65 -10.62 -2.95 4.73
CA LEU A 65 -9.73 -4.11 4.89
C LEU A 65 -10.54 -5.40 5.12
N ILE A 66 -11.56 -5.37 5.99
CA ILE A 66 -12.45 -6.51 6.24
C ILE A 66 -13.20 -6.89 4.95
N GLY A 67 -13.74 -5.91 4.22
CA GLY A 67 -14.39 -6.15 2.92
C GLY A 67 -13.48 -6.88 1.94
N ARG A 68 -12.22 -6.44 1.82
CA ARG A 68 -11.22 -7.09 0.94
C ARG A 68 -10.84 -8.49 1.41
N VAL A 69 -10.78 -8.74 2.72
CA VAL A 69 -10.53 -10.10 3.25
C VAL A 69 -11.69 -11.04 2.90
N ILE A 70 -12.93 -10.59 3.05
CA ILE A 70 -14.13 -11.36 2.66
C ILE A 70 -14.12 -11.63 1.15
N HIS A 71 -13.83 -10.62 0.34
CA HIS A 71 -13.68 -10.77 -1.11
C HIS A 71 -12.62 -11.82 -1.45
N ARG A 72 -11.47 -11.79 -0.78
CA ARG A 72 -10.42 -12.78 -1.02
C ARG A 72 -10.83 -14.20 -0.62
N LEU A 73 -11.53 -14.38 0.49
CA LEU A 73 -11.99 -15.70 0.95
C LEU A 73 -13.00 -16.34 0.00
N LEU A 74 -13.80 -15.53 -0.69
CA LEU A 74 -14.81 -16.03 -1.62
C LEU A 74 -14.23 -16.35 -3.01
N PHE A 75 -13.26 -15.57 -3.51
CA PHE A 75 -12.80 -15.63 -4.90
C PHE A 75 -11.45 -16.36 -5.08
N THR A 76 -10.95 -17.11 -4.09
CA THR A 76 -9.56 -17.61 -4.04
C THR A 76 -9.20 -18.79 -4.98
N MET A 77 -10.09 -19.24 -5.87
CA MET A 77 -9.95 -20.56 -6.54
C MET A 77 -9.47 -20.55 -8.01
N TRP A 78 -9.15 -19.41 -8.64
CA TRP A 78 -8.90 -19.37 -10.11
C TRP A 78 -7.51 -18.84 -10.52
N ILE A 79 -7.00 -19.25 -11.69
CA ILE A 79 -5.65 -18.90 -12.17
C ILE A 79 -5.51 -17.42 -12.63
N HIS A 80 -6.61 -16.78 -13.05
CA HIS A 80 -6.66 -15.31 -13.24
C HIS A 80 -6.58 -14.51 -11.92
N VAL A 81 -6.55 -15.19 -10.77
CA VAL A 81 -6.39 -14.57 -9.45
C VAL A 81 -4.98 -14.05 -9.24
N TYR A 82 -3.93 -14.54 -9.90
CA TYR A 82 -2.56 -14.11 -9.54
C TYR A 82 -2.36 -12.59 -9.71
N HIS A 83 -2.68 -12.04 -10.89
CA HIS A 83 -2.53 -10.60 -11.14
C HIS A 83 -3.55 -9.76 -10.35
N SER A 84 -4.77 -10.28 -10.17
CA SER A 84 -5.79 -9.65 -9.32
C SER A 84 -5.37 -9.63 -7.85
N LEU A 85 -4.74 -10.69 -7.36
CA LEU A 85 -4.24 -10.83 -5.99
C LEU A 85 -3.03 -9.94 -5.75
N LEU A 86 -2.17 -9.75 -6.75
CA LEU A 86 -1.08 -8.78 -6.67
C LEU A 86 -1.61 -7.34 -6.59
N ASN A 87 -2.62 -6.99 -7.40
CA ASN A 87 -3.29 -5.69 -7.30
C ASN A 87 -4.04 -5.51 -5.97
N ASP A 88 -4.72 -6.53 -5.46
CA ASP A 88 -5.37 -6.49 -4.14
C ASP A 88 -4.36 -6.35 -3.00
N CYS A 89 -3.21 -7.02 -3.09
CA CYS A 89 -2.13 -6.88 -2.10
C CYS A 89 -1.55 -5.46 -2.11
N LEU A 90 -1.45 -4.85 -3.28
CA LEU A 90 -1.02 -3.47 -3.46
C LEU A 90 -2.02 -2.49 -2.86
N ASP A 91 -3.32 -2.72 -3.08
CA ASP A 91 -4.42 -1.95 -2.51
C ASP A 91 -4.43 -2.05 -0.97
N VAL A 92 -4.37 -3.27 -0.43
CA VAL A 92 -4.24 -3.50 1.02
C VAL A 92 -2.99 -2.83 1.57
N GLY A 93 -1.86 -2.93 0.87
CA GLY A 93 -0.61 -2.24 1.22
C GLY A 93 -0.80 -0.73 1.31
N SER A 94 -1.46 -0.12 0.32
CA SER A 94 -1.73 1.32 0.29
C SER A 94 -2.64 1.78 1.44
N LEU A 95 -3.67 0.99 1.77
CA LEU A 95 -4.57 1.24 2.91
C LEU A 95 -3.83 1.11 4.25
N LEU A 96 -2.94 0.11 4.39
CA LEU A 96 -2.12 -0.06 5.59
C LEU A 96 -1.13 1.11 5.77
N VAL A 97 -0.51 1.62 4.70
CA VAL A 97 0.33 2.82 4.77
C VAL A 97 -0.51 4.03 5.20
N LEU A 98 -1.71 4.19 4.65
CA LEU A 98 -2.60 5.30 5.01
C LEU A 98 -3.00 5.22 6.50
N LEU A 99 -3.36 4.04 6.98
CA LEU A 99 -3.64 3.79 8.40
C LEU A 99 -2.41 4.09 9.27
N ALA A 100 -1.23 3.60 8.88
CA ALA A 100 0.02 3.86 9.59
C ALA A 100 0.35 5.36 9.65
N THR A 101 0.09 6.10 8.56
CA THR A 101 0.28 7.56 8.52
C THR A 101 -0.62 8.26 9.53
N ARG A 102 -1.89 7.84 9.63
CA ARG A 102 -2.84 8.44 10.56
C ARG A 102 -2.53 8.14 12.01
N VAL A 103 -2.21 6.88 12.33
CA VAL A 103 -1.76 6.51 13.68
C VAL A 103 -0.50 7.30 14.05
N TYR A 104 0.46 7.43 13.13
CA TYR A 104 1.66 8.24 13.35
C TYR A 104 1.36 9.73 13.60
N LEU A 105 0.46 10.34 12.82
CA LEU A 105 0.06 11.75 13.00
C LEU A 105 -0.71 11.99 14.30
N ARG A 106 -1.53 11.03 14.73
CA ARG A 106 -2.28 11.06 15.99
C ARG A 106 -1.36 10.94 17.20
N ASP A 107 -0.50 9.92 17.21
CA ASP A 107 0.40 9.63 18.33
C ASP A 107 1.49 10.69 18.51
N ARG A 108 1.84 11.42 17.44
CA ARG A 108 2.73 12.60 17.54
C ARG A 108 2.12 13.72 18.40
N LYS A 109 0.80 13.80 18.50
CA LYS A 109 0.10 14.81 19.32
C LYS A 109 -0.18 14.35 20.74
N GLU A 110 -0.37 13.06 20.96
CA GLU A 110 -0.89 12.56 22.25
C GLU A 110 0.16 11.82 23.08
N TRP A 111 0.84 10.76 22.61
CA TRP A 111 1.75 9.94 23.46
C TRP A 111 2.89 9.25 22.66
N PRO A 112 4.18 9.65 22.82
CA PRO A 112 5.24 9.32 21.87
C PRO A 112 5.94 7.95 22.02
N ARG A 113 5.47 6.99 22.86
CA ARG A 113 6.27 5.77 23.14
C ARG A 113 5.55 4.41 23.09
N LEU A 114 4.26 4.31 23.40
CA LEU A 114 3.60 2.99 23.50
C LEU A 114 3.05 2.44 22.18
N ALA A 115 2.63 3.30 21.25
CA ALA A 115 1.96 2.89 20.01
C ALA A 115 2.90 2.72 18.79
N LEU A 116 4.16 3.16 18.89
CA LEU A 116 5.19 2.99 17.83
C LEU A 116 5.38 1.53 17.41
N LYS A 117 5.27 0.57 18.34
CA LYS A 117 5.44 -0.86 18.01
C LYS A 117 4.34 -1.38 17.07
N LYS A 118 3.10 -0.90 17.22
CA LYS A 118 1.98 -1.28 16.34
C LYS A 118 2.19 -0.67 14.95
N CYS A 119 2.57 0.62 14.90
CA CYS A 119 2.94 1.29 13.65
C CYS A 119 4.08 0.58 12.91
N ASP A 120 5.10 0.10 13.61
CA ASP A 120 6.23 -0.61 13.01
C ASP A 120 5.80 -1.92 12.30
N PHE A 121 4.84 -2.65 12.86
CA PHE A 121 4.30 -3.86 12.24
C PHE A 121 3.40 -3.52 11.03
N LEU A 122 2.54 -2.50 11.19
CA LEU A 122 1.72 -1.96 10.11
C LEU A 122 2.57 -1.53 8.90
N LEU A 123 3.68 -0.82 9.13
CA LEU A 123 4.60 -0.41 8.09
C LEU A 123 5.30 -1.59 7.41
N LEU A 124 5.65 -2.65 8.16
CA LEU A 124 6.23 -3.86 7.58
C LEU A 124 5.22 -4.57 6.67
N ALA A 125 4.01 -4.81 7.15
CA ALA A 125 2.95 -5.43 6.38
C ALA A 125 2.61 -4.60 5.13
N ALA A 126 2.58 -3.28 5.26
CA ALA A 126 2.33 -2.37 4.16
C ALA A 126 3.43 -2.42 3.09
N ARG A 127 4.72 -2.51 3.49
CA ARG A 127 5.84 -2.68 2.55
C ARG A 127 5.75 -4.00 1.78
N ILE A 128 5.41 -5.09 2.46
CA ILE A 128 5.21 -6.39 1.81
C ILE A 128 4.04 -6.32 0.82
N GLY A 129 2.91 -5.72 1.23
CA GLY A 129 1.76 -5.52 0.35
C GLY A 129 2.10 -4.68 -0.89
N LEU A 130 2.75 -3.53 -0.70
CA LEU A 130 3.17 -2.66 -1.80
C LEU A 130 4.20 -3.31 -2.73
N SER A 131 4.98 -4.26 -2.24
CA SER A 131 6.00 -4.95 -3.03
C SER A 131 5.44 -5.89 -4.10
N SER A 132 4.14 -6.19 -4.06
CA SER A 132 3.47 -6.98 -5.09
C SER A 132 3.57 -6.37 -6.49
N ILE A 133 3.70 -5.03 -6.60
CA ILE A 133 3.85 -4.35 -7.90
C ILE A 133 5.10 -4.81 -8.67
N TYR A 134 6.19 -5.12 -7.96
CA TYR A 134 7.43 -5.56 -8.61
C TYR A 134 7.31 -7.00 -9.12
N ILE A 135 6.50 -7.81 -8.44
CA ILE A 135 6.19 -9.17 -8.87
C ILE A 135 5.36 -9.12 -10.17
N SER A 136 4.36 -8.22 -10.22
CA SER A 136 3.60 -7.94 -11.44
C SER A 136 4.51 -7.51 -12.60
N TRP A 137 5.42 -6.56 -12.38
CA TRP A 137 6.34 -6.10 -13.41
C TRP A 137 7.33 -7.16 -13.91
N LEU A 138 7.74 -8.07 -13.01
CA LEU A 138 8.61 -9.19 -13.37
C LEU A 138 7.91 -10.19 -14.31
N GLU A 139 6.59 -10.33 -14.19
CA GLU A 139 5.79 -11.19 -15.06
C GLU A 139 5.47 -10.51 -16.40
N GLU A 140 5.15 -9.22 -16.38
CA GLU A 140 4.74 -8.47 -17.59
C GLU A 140 5.91 -8.14 -18.53
N ILE A 141 7.10 -7.83 -17.99
CA ILE A 141 8.21 -7.28 -18.79
C ILE A 141 9.35 -8.28 -18.92
N ILE A 142 9.44 -8.91 -20.09
CA ILE A 142 10.56 -9.80 -20.47
C ILE A 142 11.73 -8.94 -21.00
N ASN A 143 12.26 -8.05 -20.15
CA ASN A 143 13.48 -7.30 -20.44
C ASN A 143 14.46 -7.44 -19.26
N PRO A 144 15.66 -8.00 -19.46
CA PRO A 144 16.60 -8.30 -18.38
C PRO A 144 17.00 -7.05 -17.55
N ILE A 145 17.02 -5.86 -18.17
CA ILE A 145 17.31 -4.61 -17.47
C ILE A 145 16.13 -4.20 -16.56
N SER A 146 14.90 -4.36 -17.05
CA SER A 146 13.69 -4.06 -16.26
C SER A 146 13.50 -5.06 -15.11
N SER A 147 13.74 -6.35 -15.36
CA SER A 147 13.63 -7.41 -14.36
C SER A 147 14.68 -7.23 -13.24
N SER A 148 15.92 -6.90 -13.60
CA SER A 148 16.97 -6.62 -12.60
C SER A 148 16.67 -5.38 -11.76
N LEU A 149 16.16 -4.30 -12.37
CA LEU A 149 15.70 -3.12 -11.64
C LEU A 149 14.54 -3.45 -10.69
N SER A 150 13.57 -4.24 -11.15
CA SER A 150 12.41 -4.65 -10.35
C SER A 150 12.82 -5.50 -9.14
N LEU A 151 13.76 -6.45 -9.32
CA LEU A 151 14.34 -7.24 -8.22
C LEU A 151 15.14 -6.37 -7.23
N ALA A 152 15.89 -5.39 -7.72
CA ALA A 152 16.63 -4.47 -6.88
C ALA A 152 15.69 -3.59 -6.04
N LEU A 153 14.60 -3.08 -6.63
CA LEU A 153 13.58 -2.31 -5.93
C LEU A 153 12.79 -3.16 -4.94
N LEU A 154 12.40 -4.37 -5.33
CA LEU A 154 11.73 -5.34 -4.47
C LEU A 154 12.55 -5.62 -3.22
N SER A 155 13.81 -6.01 -3.40
CA SER A 155 14.72 -6.29 -2.28
C SER A 155 14.95 -5.06 -1.41
N ALA A 156 15.17 -3.88 -2.01
CA ALA A 156 15.33 -2.64 -1.27
C ALA A 156 14.10 -2.28 -0.42
N LEU A 157 12.88 -2.48 -0.93
CA LEU A 157 11.65 -2.09 -0.23
C LEU A 157 11.28 -3.10 0.88
N VAL A 158 11.41 -4.41 0.60
CA VAL A 158 11.19 -5.48 1.59
C VAL A 158 12.19 -5.40 2.73
N LEU A 159 13.49 -5.31 2.41
CA LEU A 159 14.57 -5.22 3.40
C LEU A 159 14.64 -3.84 4.08
N GLY A 160 14.03 -2.83 3.47
CA GLY A 160 14.02 -1.45 3.96
C GLY A 160 15.40 -0.81 3.86
N ILE A 161 16.06 -0.97 2.71
CA ILE A 161 17.33 -0.34 2.36
C ILE A 161 17.03 0.87 1.48
N LYS A 162 17.46 2.07 1.89
CA LYS A 162 17.12 3.35 1.26
C LYS A 162 15.64 3.45 0.90
N CYS A 163 14.76 2.98 1.80
CA CYS A 163 13.35 2.75 1.49
C CYS A 163 12.62 4.00 1.00
N ARG A 164 12.98 5.17 1.54
CA ARG A 164 12.42 6.46 1.08
C ARG A 164 12.75 6.74 -0.38
N ALA A 165 13.99 6.51 -0.78
CA ALA A 165 14.44 6.70 -2.16
C ALA A 165 13.82 5.65 -3.08
N ALA A 166 13.76 4.38 -2.66
CA ALA A 166 13.12 3.31 -3.42
C ALA A 166 11.63 3.58 -3.66
N ALA A 167 10.90 4.03 -2.63
CA ALA A 167 9.49 4.39 -2.74
C ALA A 167 9.26 5.59 -3.67
N TYR A 168 10.08 6.65 -3.56
CA TYR A 168 10.04 7.77 -4.49
C TYR A 168 10.33 7.36 -5.93
N LEU A 169 11.37 6.55 -6.14
CA LEU A 169 11.74 6.07 -7.48
C LEU A 169 10.61 5.23 -8.07
N THR A 170 9.98 4.38 -7.27
CA THR A 170 8.86 3.54 -7.71
C THR A 170 7.64 4.37 -8.10
N ALA A 171 7.32 5.44 -7.35
CA ALA A 171 6.27 6.37 -7.73
C ALA A 171 6.56 7.05 -9.09
N LEU A 172 7.82 7.41 -9.35
CA LEU A 172 8.22 7.96 -10.66
C LEU A 172 8.15 6.93 -11.78
N VAL A 173 8.54 5.68 -11.53
CA VAL A 173 8.46 4.60 -12.52
C VAL A 173 7.00 4.30 -12.87
N ILE A 174 6.09 4.25 -11.88
CA ILE A 174 4.65 4.10 -12.12
C ILE A 174 4.14 5.26 -12.99
N LEU A 175 4.50 6.49 -12.64
CA LEU A 175 4.11 7.67 -13.42
C LEU A 175 4.63 7.59 -14.86
N TYR A 176 5.88 7.15 -15.05
CA TYR A 176 6.47 7.00 -16.38
C TYR A 176 5.79 5.88 -17.19
N HIS A 177 5.62 4.71 -16.59
CA HIS A 177 5.09 3.53 -17.25
C HIS A 177 3.60 3.68 -17.61
N ASP A 178 2.81 4.20 -16.68
CA ASP A 178 1.34 4.21 -16.82
C ASP A 178 0.80 5.53 -17.39
N VAL A 179 1.52 6.67 -17.23
CA VAL A 179 1.08 7.97 -17.76
C VAL A 179 1.85 8.39 -19.02
N LEU A 180 3.16 8.15 -19.09
CA LEU A 180 4.01 8.67 -20.18
C LEU A 180 4.27 7.64 -21.30
N SER A 181 4.00 6.35 -21.10
CA SER A 181 4.11 5.32 -22.14
C SER A 181 2.86 5.31 -23.06
N PRO A 182 2.80 4.51 -24.15
CA PRO A 182 1.69 4.51 -25.12
C PRO A 182 0.27 4.43 -24.56
N HIS A 183 0.09 4.11 -23.27
CA HIS A 183 -1.18 4.22 -22.54
C HIS A 183 -1.65 5.66 -22.27
N PHE A 184 -0.89 6.71 -22.61
CA PHE A 184 -1.36 8.10 -22.55
C PHE A 184 -2.68 8.30 -23.32
N TRP A 185 -2.88 7.57 -24.42
CA TRP A 185 -4.13 7.58 -25.19
C TRP A 185 -5.30 6.89 -24.46
N PHE A 186 -5.06 6.04 -23.45
CA PHE A 186 -6.13 5.46 -22.62
C PHE A 186 -6.82 6.49 -21.72
N LEU A 187 -6.13 7.60 -21.38
CA LEU A 187 -6.70 8.68 -20.56
C LEU A 187 -7.74 9.53 -21.31
N TRP A 188 -7.63 9.59 -22.65
CA TRP A 188 -8.49 10.43 -23.48
C TRP A 188 -9.23 9.68 -24.61
N GLY A 189 -8.93 8.41 -24.85
CA GLY A 189 -9.38 7.67 -26.05
C GLY A 189 -10.50 6.65 -25.84
N TRP A 190 -10.99 6.43 -24.62
CA TRP A 190 -12.12 5.53 -24.38
C TRP A 190 -13.46 6.26 -24.37
N ASN A 191 -14.47 5.64 -25.00
CA ASN A 191 -15.85 6.12 -25.02
C ASN A 191 -16.53 6.05 -23.63
N ASP A 192 -15.98 5.29 -22.69
CA ASP A 192 -16.48 5.17 -21.32
C ASP A 192 -15.64 6.02 -20.36
N ALA A 193 -16.11 7.25 -20.12
CA ALA A 193 -15.53 8.20 -19.17
C ALA A 193 -15.43 7.64 -17.74
N LEU A 194 -16.24 6.64 -17.40
CA LEU A 194 -16.30 6.05 -16.07
C LEU A 194 -15.12 5.10 -15.81
N LEU A 195 -14.72 4.35 -16.83
CA LEU A 195 -13.65 3.35 -16.74
C LEU A 195 -12.25 4.00 -16.81
N SER A 196 -12.13 5.10 -17.55
CA SER A 196 -10.94 5.96 -17.53
C SER A 196 -10.76 6.67 -16.18
N LEU A 197 -11.85 7.15 -15.58
CA LEU A 197 -11.83 7.71 -14.23
C LEU A 197 -11.38 6.62 -13.24
N GLU A 198 -11.97 5.42 -13.28
CA GLU A 198 -11.62 4.32 -12.37
C GLU A 198 -10.12 3.97 -12.44
N HIS A 199 -9.56 3.84 -13.65
CA HIS A 199 -8.13 3.61 -13.86
C HIS A 199 -7.25 4.73 -13.28
N LEU A 200 -7.60 6.00 -13.53
CA LEU A 200 -6.90 7.14 -12.95
C LEU A 200 -6.90 7.11 -11.43
N SER A 201 -8.05 6.81 -10.84
CA SER A 201 -8.20 6.78 -9.39
C SER A 201 -7.39 5.65 -8.74
N LEU A 202 -7.29 4.49 -9.39
CA LEU A 202 -6.45 3.37 -8.99
C LEU A 202 -4.96 3.73 -9.07
N LEU A 203 -4.56 4.38 -10.17
CA LEU A 203 -3.20 4.88 -10.38
C LEU A 203 -2.78 5.90 -9.31
N PHE A 204 -3.64 6.87 -9.00
CA PHE A 204 -3.40 7.81 -7.90
C PHE A 204 -3.35 7.13 -6.53
N CYS A 205 -4.11 6.05 -6.32
CA CYS A 205 -4.05 5.26 -5.08
C CYS A 205 -2.69 4.58 -4.92
N LYS A 206 -2.19 3.94 -5.99
CA LYS A 206 -0.85 3.32 -6.05
C LYS A 206 0.25 4.34 -5.76
N ILE A 207 0.27 5.46 -6.50
CA ILE A 207 1.26 6.54 -6.33
C ILE A 207 1.17 7.13 -4.92
N GLY A 208 -0.03 7.37 -4.42
CA GLY A 208 -0.27 7.88 -3.07
C GLY A 208 0.30 6.98 -1.98
N GLY A 209 0.14 5.65 -2.12
CA GLY A 209 0.71 4.66 -1.21
C GLY A 209 2.24 4.76 -1.12
N PHE A 210 2.93 4.84 -2.27
CA PHE A 210 4.38 4.97 -2.30
C PHE A 210 4.89 6.34 -1.82
N LEU A 211 4.19 7.42 -2.13
CA LEU A 211 4.52 8.76 -1.62
C LEU A 211 4.33 8.87 -0.10
N LEU A 212 3.29 8.25 0.45
CA LEU A 212 3.12 8.19 1.91
C LEU A 212 4.22 7.34 2.56
N LEU A 213 4.59 6.22 1.95
CA LEU A 213 5.69 5.38 2.42
C LEU A 213 7.03 6.11 2.38
N SER A 214 7.26 6.96 1.37
CA SER A 214 8.50 7.73 1.27
C SER A 214 8.63 8.79 2.37
N GLN A 215 7.51 9.33 2.85
CA GLN A 215 7.48 10.25 3.99
C GLN A 215 7.67 9.53 5.33
N LEU A 216 6.97 8.40 5.53
CA LEU A 216 7.04 7.61 6.76
C LEU A 216 8.40 6.89 6.94
N GLY A 217 8.97 6.38 5.85
CA GLY A 217 10.16 5.53 5.87
C GLY A 217 9.87 4.09 6.28
N ALA A 218 10.95 3.30 6.43
CA ALA A 218 10.86 1.84 6.53
C ALA A 218 10.44 1.27 7.90
N GLY A 219 10.28 2.11 8.91
CA GLY A 219 10.02 1.68 10.29
C GLY A 219 11.20 0.98 10.98
N LYS A 220 10.97 0.41 12.16
CA LYS A 220 12.02 -0.23 12.97
C LYS A 220 12.63 -1.51 12.38
N TRP A 221 11.86 -2.25 11.58
CA TRP A 221 12.26 -3.53 10.97
C TRP A 221 12.94 -3.32 9.62
N SER A 222 13.84 -2.34 9.56
CA SER A 222 14.53 -1.96 8.33
C SER A 222 16.04 -2.00 8.52
N LEU A 223 16.74 -2.43 7.49
CA LEU A 223 18.20 -2.41 7.47
C LEU A 223 18.75 -0.99 7.56
N ASP A 224 18.04 0.02 7.03
CA ASP A 224 18.38 1.44 7.21
C ASP A 224 18.53 1.83 8.69
N ARG A 225 17.66 1.32 9.57
CA ARG A 225 17.71 1.61 11.01
C ARG A 225 18.75 0.77 11.74
N TYR A 226 19.04 -0.43 11.25
CA TYR A 226 20.11 -1.27 11.79
C TYR A 226 21.50 -0.68 11.47
N LEU A 227 21.70 -0.24 10.23
CA LEU A 227 22.93 0.39 9.74
C LEU A 227 23.18 1.77 10.38
N SER A 228 22.12 2.55 10.65
CA SER A 228 22.26 3.85 11.34
C SER A 228 22.46 3.75 12.86
N ARG A 229 22.15 2.62 13.50
CA ARG A 229 22.52 2.36 14.91
C ARG A 229 23.98 1.95 15.11
N ALA A 230 24.60 1.36 14.10
CA ALA A 230 26.01 0.96 14.13
C ALA A 230 26.99 2.14 14.40
N PRO A 231 26.80 3.35 13.84
CA PRO A 231 27.65 4.51 14.18
C PRO A 231 27.34 5.10 15.56
N GLU A 232 26.07 5.20 15.99
CA GLU A 232 25.72 5.77 17.31
C GLU A 232 26.31 4.94 18.47
N THR A 233 26.34 3.61 18.33
CA THR A 233 26.93 2.72 19.35
C THR A 233 28.46 2.84 19.39
N LYS A 234 29.10 3.09 18.24
CA LYS A 234 30.55 3.34 18.15
C LYS A 234 30.95 4.69 18.74
N GLU A 235 30.16 5.75 18.52
CA GLU A 235 30.41 7.07 19.11
C GLU A 235 30.21 7.07 20.62
N GLN A 236 29.20 6.36 21.14
CA GLN A 236 29.01 6.21 22.59
C GLN A 236 30.15 5.43 23.26
N MET A 237 30.67 4.38 22.63
CA MET A 237 31.86 3.66 23.13
C MET A 237 33.14 4.52 23.03
N GLY A 238 33.26 5.38 22.02
CA GLY A 238 34.35 6.36 21.88
C GLY A 238 34.33 7.42 22.99
N ASN A 239 33.15 7.99 23.28
CA ASN A 239 32.99 8.99 24.36
C ASN A 239 33.19 8.40 25.76
N TYR A 240 32.83 7.14 26.00
CA TYR A 240 33.16 6.45 27.25
C TYR A 240 34.67 6.21 27.43
N ARG A 241 35.42 6.00 26.34
CA ARG A 241 36.90 5.89 26.39
C ARG A 241 37.57 7.23 26.69
N HIS A 242 37.05 8.34 26.17
CA HIS A 242 37.60 9.68 26.43
C HIS A 242 37.23 10.24 27.80
N THR A 243 36.09 9.86 28.37
CA THR A 243 35.69 10.29 29.72
C THR A 243 36.47 9.56 30.80
N LYS A 244 36.69 8.23 30.70
CA LYS A 244 37.52 7.49 31.67
C LYS A 244 38.97 7.96 31.73
N THR A 245 39.56 8.36 30.60
CA THR A 245 40.94 8.88 30.56
C THR A 245 41.05 10.29 31.15
N LYS A 246 40.00 11.12 31.09
CA LYS A 246 39.98 12.44 31.75
C LYS A 246 39.71 12.36 33.25
N THR A 247 38.86 11.44 33.72
CA THR A 247 38.61 11.28 35.17
C THR A 247 39.75 10.58 35.91
N SER A 248 40.60 9.80 35.24
CA SER A 248 41.75 9.16 35.87
C SER A 248 42.96 10.11 36.08
N ALA A 249 42.90 11.34 35.55
CA ALA A 249 43.95 12.35 35.71
C ALA A 249 43.69 13.34 36.87
N TYR A 250 42.58 13.18 37.61
CA TYR A 250 42.18 14.02 38.75
C TYR A 250 41.88 13.20 40.01
N VAL A 251 42.70 12.19 40.29
CA VAL A 251 42.76 11.57 41.61
C VAL A 251 44.16 11.81 42.14
N LEU A 252 44.31 12.96 42.79
CA LEU A 252 45.39 13.29 43.72
C LEU A 252 45.15 12.55 45.03
#